data_AF-A0A3N5TJJ7-F1
#
_entry.id   AF-A0A3N5TJJ7-F1
#
_cell.length_a   1.000
_cell.length_b   1.000
_cell.length_c   1.000
_cell.angle_alpha   90.00
_cell.angle_beta   90.00
_cell.angle_gamma   90.00
#
_symmetry.space_group_name_H-M   'P 1'
#
loop_
_entity.id
_entity.type
_entity.pdbx_description
1 polymer ?
#
loop_
_entity_poly.entity_id
_entity_poly.type
_entity_poly.pdbx_seq_one_letter_code
_entity_poly.pdbx_strand_id
1 'polypeptide(L)'
;MERQLLIETMPAAFQILEDASQKNGGRMRVKCTYTVADEVNGNGRVYREHIVDREVEKLKALMAENKVFAEADHPEDGKSRISNTAAMLTKVEKRIEDNRKAYEGEAVILNTSKGKDLQEIIRAGGKIGVSSRGWGSIVKGNWNGKVADIVQEDFNLKTFDFVIGQSTKDAEVTTFTEQIEIVNLLEVGPCAGCQGICSETTNTKGGQEPMEIKTLEDLKKAYPELCEKLAAEAVSAREKEIRETMEKEFDARVLKEVEAKSEELKKAVIEEIRASDEFKGMASTLTEIAKLVAPYLPEGTTTEDDGTEELEQQVEELAGKVMVLETENKALKEQMDREKKEAEEKRQVARKIEEVTAGKKHGKLLVERLSSCKTVEEVEKRLIEEEAFIKKLIGEGDPPLPGKGKTLNENQTVETEADAERTRQRKLAGIP
;
A
#
# COMPACT_ATOMS: atom_id res chain seq x y z
N MET A 1 -23.26 -6.07 29.14
CA MET A 1 -22.94 -5.25 27.96
C MET A 1 -22.49 -6.19 26.87
N GLU A 2 -22.79 -5.88 25.62
CA GLU A 2 -22.39 -6.73 24.50
C GLU A 2 -20.89 -6.55 24.23
N ARG A 3 -20.20 -7.67 23.98
CA ARG A 3 -18.78 -7.68 23.68
C ARG A 3 -18.61 -7.57 22.17
N GLN A 4 -17.87 -6.58 21.71
CA GLN A 4 -17.66 -6.31 20.30
C GLN A 4 -16.18 -6.29 19.94
N LEU A 5 -15.88 -6.43 18.65
CA LEU A 5 -14.53 -6.28 18.11
C LEU A 5 -14.17 -4.79 18.13
N LEU A 6 -13.11 -4.46 18.85
CA LEU A 6 -12.52 -3.14 18.92
C LEU A 6 -11.24 -3.13 18.08
N ILE A 7 -11.27 -2.32 17.04
CA ILE A 7 -10.13 -2.02 16.17
C ILE A 7 -9.86 -0.54 16.29
N GLU A 8 -8.60 -0.19 16.49
CA GLU A 8 -8.15 1.19 16.65
C GLU A 8 -6.91 1.37 15.82
N THR A 9 -6.85 2.46 15.06
CA THR A 9 -5.67 2.78 14.26
C THR A 9 -5.03 4.04 14.81
N MET A 10 -3.72 3.99 15.02
CA MET A 10 -2.92 5.14 15.38
C MET A 10 -1.77 5.37 14.40
N PRO A 11 -1.41 6.63 14.13
CA PRO A 11 -0.14 6.91 13.47
C PRO A 11 0.98 6.39 14.35
N ALA A 12 1.92 5.69 13.74
CA ALA A 12 3.07 5.16 14.45
C ALA A 12 4.33 5.69 13.77
N ALA A 13 5.22 6.28 14.57
CA ALA A 13 6.55 6.58 14.09
C ALA A 13 7.39 5.30 14.12
N PHE A 14 7.97 4.93 12.99
CA PHE A 14 8.73 3.71 12.85
C PHE A 14 10.21 4.00 12.87
N GLN A 15 10.92 3.46 13.86
CA GLN A 15 12.37 3.42 13.88
C GLN A 15 12.85 2.05 13.40
N ILE A 16 13.67 2.03 12.35
CA ILE A 16 14.28 0.79 11.86
C ILE A 16 15.50 0.48 12.72
N LEU A 17 15.44 -0.62 13.47
CA LEU A 17 16.52 -1.07 14.35
C LEU A 17 17.57 -1.88 13.59
N GLU A 18 17.12 -2.79 12.74
CA GLU A 18 17.96 -3.62 11.87
C GLU A 18 17.26 -3.73 10.52
N ASP A 19 17.96 -3.43 9.43
CA ASP A 19 17.47 -3.74 8.08
C ASP A 19 17.86 -5.18 7.71
N ALA A 20 17.02 -5.83 6.91
CA ALA A 20 17.21 -7.18 6.40
C ALA A 20 18.55 -7.38 5.64
N SER A 21 19.26 -6.30 5.30
CA SER A 21 20.55 -6.36 4.64
C SER A 21 21.68 -6.91 5.53
N GLN A 22 21.51 -6.97 6.86
CA GLN A 22 22.59 -7.42 7.75
C GLN A 22 22.14 -8.43 8.83
N LYS A 23 22.87 -9.56 8.85
CA LYS A 23 23.08 -10.51 9.98
C LYS A 23 21.91 -11.37 10.49
N ASN A 24 20.63 -11.02 10.32
CA ASN A 24 19.51 -11.76 10.96
C ASN A 24 18.56 -12.49 9.99
N GLY A 25 19.11 -13.34 9.11
CA GLY A 25 18.31 -14.15 8.19
C GLY A 25 17.45 -13.35 7.19
N GLY A 26 17.80 -12.08 6.97
CA GLY A 26 17.10 -11.19 6.06
C GLY A 26 15.77 -10.63 6.58
N ARG A 27 15.59 -10.47 7.90
CA ARG A 27 14.36 -9.91 8.49
C ARG A 27 14.61 -8.51 9.02
N MET A 28 13.65 -7.61 8.80
CA MET A 28 13.70 -6.24 9.31
C MET A 28 13.16 -6.19 10.73
N ARG A 29 13.83 -5.44 11.62
CA ARG A 29 13.34 -5.12 12.97
C ARG A 29 12.94 -3.67 13.04
N VAL A 30 11.72 -3.43 13.52
CA VAL A 30 11.16 -2.09 13.68
C VAL A 30 10.73 -1.86 15.10
N LYS A 31 10.85 -0.61 15.55
CA LYS A 31 10.35 -0.11 16.82
C LYS A 31 9.32 0.97 16.56
N CYS A 32 8.20 0.94 17.26
CA CYS A 32 7.17 1.98 17.15
C CYS A 32 6.28 2.03 18.40
N THR A 33 5.44 3.05 18.50
CA THR A 33 4.41 3.14 19.55
C THR A 33 3.18 2.32 19.14
N TYR A 34 2.79 1.36 19.97
CA TYR A 34 1.64 0.48 19.74
C TYR A 34 0.33 1.04 20.25
N THR A 35 0.35 1.71 21.40
CA THR A 35 -0.84 2.33 22.00
C THR A 35 -0.45 3.38 23.04
N VAL A 36 -1.41 4.21 23.42
CA VAL A 36 -1.28 5.21 24.48
C VAL A 36 -2.47 5.09 25.42
N ALA A 37 -2.20 4.97 26.72
CA ALA A 37 -3.23 4.90 27.73
C ALA A 37 -3.74 6.29 28.14
N ASP A 38 -4.96 6.34 28.67
CA ASP A 38 -5.62 7.53 29.24
C ASP A 38 -5.81 8.71 28.25
N GLU A 39 -5.70 8.44 26.95
CA GLU A 39 -5.91 9.40 25.87
C GLU A 39 -7.07 8.99 24.96
N VAL A 40 -7.76 9.99 24.39
CA VAL A 40 -8.80 9.77 23.38
C VAL A 40 -8.11 9.51 22.05
N ASN A 41 -8.30 8.31 21.50
CA ASN A 41 -7.70 7.92 20.23
C ASN A 41 -8.49 8.41 19.01
N GLY A 42 -8.03 8.05 17.79
CA GLY A 42 -8.66 8.45 16.53
C GLY A 42 -10.10 7.96 16.34
N ASN A 43 -10.52 6.93 17.08
CA ASN A 43 -11.89 6.41 17.07
C ASN A 43 -12.75 6.98 18.21
N GLY A 44 -12.26 7.98 18.94
CA GLY A 44 -12.97 8.58 20.08
C GLY A 44 -13.02 7.69 21.32
N ARG A 45 -12.20 6.64 21.39
CA ARG A 45 -12.16 5.68 22.49
C ARG A 45 -11.03 5.99 23.46
N VAL A 46 -11.22 5.63 24.74
CA VAL A 46 -10.22 5.76 25.80
C VAL A 46 -9.93 4.41 26.43
N TYR A 47 -8.66 4.07 26.47
CA TYR A 47 -8.12 2.88 27.12
C TYR A 47 -7.46 3.27 28.43
N ARG A 48 -8.04 2.85 29.56
CA ARG A 48 -7.49 3.18 30.88
C ARG A 48 -6.17 2.45 31.12
N GLU A 49 -5.22 3.13 31.77
CA GLU A 49 -3.88 2.61 32.04
C GLU A 49 -3.87 1.19 32.61
N HIS A 50 -4.65 0.92 33.65
CA HIS A 50 -4.65 -0.39 34.30
C HIS A 50 -5.15 -1.52 33.39
N ILE A 51 -6.02 -1.22 32.43
CA ILE A 51 -6.50 -2.18 31.42
C ILE A 51 -5.36 -2.47 30.43
N VAL A 52 -4.69 -1.43 29.95
CA VAL A 52 -3.57 -1.58 29.01
C VAL A 52 -2.41 -2.32 29.66
N ASP A 53 -2.01 -1.96 30.89
CA ASP A 53 -0.96 -2.63 31.64
C ASP A 53 -1.26 -4.14 31.78
N ARG A 54 -2.50 -4.50 32.18
CA ARG A 54 -2.92 -5.89 32.30
C ARG A 54 -2.80 -6.67 31.00
N GLU A 55 -3.29 -6.09 29.90
CA GLU A 55 -3.28 -6.76 28.60
C GLU A 55 -1.88 -6.83 28.00
N VAL A 56 -1.05 -5.81 28.22
CA VAL A 56 0.37 -5.79 27.82
C VAL A 56 1.17 -6.85 28.55
N GLU A 57 0.96 -7.04 29.86
CA GLU A 57 1.65 -8.12 30.61
C GLU A 57 1.27 -9.52 30.11
N LYS A 58 -0.02 -9.75 29.78
CA LYS A 58 -0.44 -10.99 29.11
C LYS A 58 0.26 -11.16 27.75
N LEU A 59 0.34 -10.08 26.98
CA LEU A 59 0.95 -10.11 25.65
C LEU A 59 2.46 -10.39 25.73
N LYS A 60 3.17 -9.81 26.71
CA LYS A 60 4.60 -10.08 26.96
C LYS A 60 4.88 -11.56 27.20
N ALA A 61 4.06 -12.24 28.00
CA ALA A 61 4.20 -13.68 28.22
C ALA A 61 4.06 -14.47 26.90
N LEU A 62 3.11 -14.10 26.05
CA LEU A 62 2.93 -14.71 24.73
C LEU A 62 4.07 -14.36 23.75
N MET A 63 4.62 -13.15 23.82
CA MET A 63 5.77 -12.71 23.00
C MET A 63 7.03 -13.50 23.37
N ALA A 64 7.26 -13.78 24.66
CA ALA A 64 8.38 -14.60 25.12
C ALA A 64 8.33 -16.04 24.54
N GLU A 65 7.14 -16.53 24.23
CA GLU A 65 6.92 -17.82 23.57
C GLU A 65 6.83 -17.73 22.03
N ASN A 66 7.06 -16.55 21.43
CA ASN A 66 6.93 -16.27 19.99
C ASN A 66 5.54 -16.60 19.41
N LYS A 67 4.46 -16.35 20.19
CA LYS A 67 3.08 -16.68 19.80
C LYS A 67 2.27 -15.48 19.29
N VAL A 68 2.84 -14.28 19.30
CA VAL A 68 2.14 -13.04 18.95
C VAL A 68 2.49 -12.61 17.54
N PHE A 69 1.56 -12.86 16.62
CA PHE A 69 1.69 -12.49 15.22
C PHE A 69 0.88 -11.24 14.90
N ALA A 70 1.40 -10.45 13.98
CA ALA A 70 0.80 -9.24 13.45
C ALA A 70 0.51 -9.42 11.97
N GLU A 71 -0.65 -8.96 11.53
CA GLU A 71 -1.07 -9.01 10.13
C GLU A 71 -0.79 -7.68 9.43
N ALA A 72 -0.62 -7.75 8.10
CA ALA A 72 -0.70 -6.57 7.24
C ALA A 72 -2.17 -6.39 6.88
N ASP A 73 -2.74 -5.27 7.33
CA ASP A 73 -4.16 -4.99 7.39
C ASP A 73 -4.95 -5.92 8.33
N HIS A 74 -6.03 -5.38 8.91
CA HIS A 74 -6.85 -6.13 9.84
C HIS A 74 -7.87 -7.03 9.09
N PRO A 75 -8.05 -8.29 9.50
CA PRO A 75 -9.11 -9.14 8.97
C PRO A 75 -10.48 -8.71 9.53
N GLU A 76 -11.50 -8.65 8.67
CA GLU A 76 -12.87 -8.23 9.04
C GLU A 76 -13.50 -9.11 10.13
N ASP A 77 -13.15 -10.40 10.16
CA ASP A 77 -13.67 -11.37 11.14
C ASP A 77 -12.88 -11.38 12.47
N GLY A 78 -11.83 -10.58 12.58
CA GLY A 78 -10.92 -10.54 13.73
C GLY A 78 -10.12 -11.84 13.94
N LYS A 79 -10.18 -12.83 13.03
CA LYS A 79 -9.46 -14.11 13.14
C LYS A 79 -8.11 -14.02 12.44
N SER A 80 -7.09 -14.52 13.11
CA SER A 80 -5.73 -14.43 12.57
C SER A 80 -5.46 -15.55 11.60
N ARG A 81 -4.88 -15.22 10.44
CA ARG A 81 -4.57 -16.18 9.39
C ARG A 81 -3.08 -16.18 9.08
N ILE A 82 -2.52 -17.37 8.88
CA ILE A 82 -1.11 -17.54 8.51
C ILE A 82 -0.82 -16.82 7.17
N SER A 83 -1.76 -16.86 6.23
CA SER A 83 -1.65 -16.21 4.91
C SER A 83 -1.44 -14.69 4.98
N ASN A 84 -1.97 -14.05 6.03
CA ASN A 84 -1.97 -12.59 6.19
C ASN A 84 -0.92 -12.12 7.19
N THR A 85 -0.20 -13.05 7.82
CA THR A 85 0.81 -12.73 8.82
C THR A 85 2.00 -12.03 8.18
N ALA A 86 2.31 -10.83 8.67
CA ALA A 86 3.36 -9.97 8.13
C ALA A 86 4.53 -9.79 9.10
N ALA A 87 4.27 -9.79 10.41
CA ALA A 87 5.30 -9.60 11.42
C ALA A 87 5.02 -10.40 12.69
N MET A 88 6.00 -10.42 13.58
CA MET A 88 5.92 -11.02 14.91
C MET A 88 6.32 -9.96 15.94
N LEU A 89 5.48 -9.75 16.94
CA LEU A 89 5.78 -8.81 18.02
C LEU A 89 6.76 -9.46 18.99
N THR A 90 7.80 -8.72 19.36
CA THR A 90 8.92 -9.25 20.16
C THR A 90 9.08 -8.57 21.50
N LYS A 91 8.72 -7.29 21.59
CA LYS A 91 8.87 -6.52 22.81
C LYS A 91 7.78 -5.48 22.91
N VAL A 92 7.39 -5.15 24.15
CA VAL A 92 6.56 -3.99 24.46
C VAL A 92 6.97 -3.47 25.83
N GLU A 93 7.22 -2.18 25.93
CA GLU A 93 7.62 -1.48 27.14
C GLU A 93 6.81 -0.20 27.30
N LYS A 94 6.42 0.06 28.55
CA LYS A 94 5.75 1.30 28.90
C LYS A 94 6.80 2.40 29.04
N ARG A 95 6.56 3.52 28.37
CA ARG A 95 7.36 4.73 28.45
C ARG A 95 6.48 5.89 28.86
N ILE A 96 6.96 6.66 29.83
CA ILE A 96 6.28 7.85 30.33
C ILE A 96 7.10 9.05 29.88
N GLU A 97 6.58 9.82 28.94
CA GLU A 97 7.17 11.07 28.44
C GLU A 97 6.13 12.17 28.58
N ASP A 98 6.45 13.31 29.19
CA ASP A 98 5.53 14.44 29.35
C ASP A 98 4.14 14.08 29.93
N ASN A 99 4.10 13.19 30.93
CA ASN A 99 2.88 12.59 31.51
C ASN A 99 2.02 11.74 30.54
N ARG A 100 2.51 11.49 29.32
CA ARG A 100 1.91 10.59 28.35
C ARG A 100 2.40 9.17 28.58
N LYS A 101 1.45 8.24 28.72
CA LYS A 101 1.69 6.81 29.03
C LYS A 101 1.69 6.01 27.73
N ALA A 102 2.77 6.09 26.98
CA ALA A 102 2.94 5.40 25.71
C ALA A 102 3.48 3.97 25.90
N TYR A 103 3.06 3.05 25.04
CA TYR A 103 3.58 1.68 25.01
C TYR A 103 4.33 1.50 23.70
N GLU A 104 5.67 1.54 23.79
CA GLU A 104 6.56 1.32 22.67
C GLU A 104 6.84 -0.17 22.54
N GLY A 105 6.88 -0.68 21.31
CA GLY A 105 7.20 -2.07 21.07
C GLY A 105 8.09 -2.29 19.86
N GLU A 106 8.68 -3.48 19.81
CA GLU A 106 9.53 -3.95 18.75
C GLU A 106 8.89 -5.13 18.03
N ALA A 107 8.90 -5.10 16.70
CA ALA A 107 8.41 -6.18 15.85
C ALA A 107 9.49 -6.61 14.85
N VAL A 108 9.55 -7.93 14.61
CA VAL A 108 10.33 -8.51 13.52
C VAL A 108 9.39 -8.71 12.34
N ILE A 109 9.64 -8.01 11.23
CA ILE A 109 8.90 -8.21 9.99
C ILE A 109 9.37 -9.52 9.35
N LEU A 110 8.42 -10.41 9.05
CA LEU A 110 8.69 -11.73 8.51
C LEU A 110 8.90 -11.65 6.99
N ASN A 111 9.57 -12.65 6.42
CA ASN A 111 9.77 -12.77 4.97
C ASN A 111 8.61 -13.50 4.27
N THR A 112 7.40 -13.36 4.81
CA THR A 112 6.16 -13.81 4.14
C THR A 112 5.84 -12.89 2.96
N SER A 113 4.89 -13.25 2.10
CA SER A 113 4.45 -12.39 1.00
C SER A 113 4.08 -10.99 1.51
N LYS A 114 3.21 -10.94 2.53
CA LYS A 114 2.77 -9.70 3.17
C LYS A 114 3.86 -8.98 3.96
N GLY A 115 4.75 -9.72 4.60
CA GLY A 115 5.86 -9.11 5.32
C GLY A 115 6.91 -8.49 4.39
N LYS A 116 7.15 -9.06 3.20
CA LYS A 116 8.01 -8.44 2.17
C LYS A 116 7.40 -7.16 1.61
N ASP A 117 6.10 -7.16 1.33
CA ASP A 117 5.38 -5.95 0.92
C ASP A 117 5.52 -4.87 2.00
N LEU A 118 5.30 -5.23 3.27
CA LEU A 118 5.46 -4.33 4.41
C LEU A 118 6.89 -3.78 4.54
N GLN A 119 7.91 -4.62 4.40
CA GLN A 119 9.32 -4.19 4.40
C GLN A 119 9.60 -3.18 3.30
N GLU A 120 9.12 -3.43 2.09
CA GLU A 120 9.36 -2.54 0.96
C GLU A 120 8.64 -1.21 1.12
N ILE A 121 7.41 -1.20 1.64
CA ILE A 121 6.68 0.03 1.94
C ILE A 121 7.45 0.85 2.99
N ILE A 122 7.98 0.22 4.03
CA ILE A 122 8.79 0.91 5.06
C ILE A 122 10.08 1.47 4.44
N ARG A 123 10.78 0.71 3.60
CA ARG A 123 11.99 1.18 2.89
C ARG A 123 11.72 2.36 1.96
N ALA A 124 10.59 2.33 1.27
CA ALA A 124 10.14 3.41 0.40
C ALA A 124 9.72 4.68 1.18
N GLY A 125 9.77 4.66 2.52
CA GLY A 125 9.33 5.77 3.36
C GLY A 125 7.81 5.87 3.47
N GLY A 126 7.09 4.77 3.23
CA GLY A 126 5.64 4.68 3.35
C GLY A 126 5.18 4.92 4.78
N LYS A 127 4.10 5.69 4.92
CA LYS A 127 3.50 6.04 6.22
C LYS A 127 2.54 4.95 6.70
N ILE A 128 3.01 4.12 7.61
CA ILE A 128 2.27 3.00 8.16
C ILE A 128 1.74 3.37 9.56
N GLY A 129 0.59 2.84 9.93
CA GLY A 129 0.04 2.94 11.29
C GLY A 129 0.10 1.61 12.01
N VAL A 130 -0.05 1.66 13.32
CA VAL A 130 -0.30 0.47 14.13
C VAL A 130 -1.76 0.43 14.50
N SER A 131 -2.36 -0.77 14.43
CA SER A 131 -3.73 -0.99 14.84
C SER A 131 -3.85 -2.02 15.96
N SER A 132 -4.46 -1.65 17.08
CA SER A 132 -4.80 -2.64 18.10
C SER A 132 -6.06 -3.40 17.71
N ARG A 133 -6.05 -4.72 17.90
CA ARG A 133 -7.24 -5.57 17.77
C ARG A 133 -7.55 -6.23 19.11
N GLY A 134 -8.79 -6.07 19.57
CA GLY A 134 -9.25 -6.72 20.80
C GLY A 134 -10.77 -6.86 20.87
N TRP A 135 -11.25 -7.57 21.89
CA TRP A 135 -12.67 -7.77 22.13
C TRP A 135 -13.06 -7.24 23.50
N GLY A 136 -14.03 -6.31 23.56
CA GLY A 136 -14.49 -5.73 24.83
C GLY A 136 -15.79 -4.94 24.68
N SER A 137 -16.31 -4.46 25.80
CA SER A 137 -17.44 -3.52 25.86
C SER A 137 -16.96 -2.07 25.98
N ILE A 138 -17.81 -1.14 25.54
CA ILE A 138 -17.60 0.31 25.66
C ILE A 138 -18.77 0.96 26.38
N VAL A 139 -18.48 2.03 27.12
CA VAL A 139 -19.48 2.89 27.75
C VAL A 139 -19.19 4.33 27.38
N LYS A 140 -20.19 5.03 26.84
CA LYS A 140 -20.12 6.47 26.61
C LYS A 140 -19.98 7.19 27.94
N GLY A 141 -18.93 7.99 28.08
CA GLY A 141 -18.65 8.74 29.29
C GLY A 141 -17.95 10.06 28.99
N ASN A 142 -17.67 10.81 30.06
CA ASN A 142 -16.86 12.01 29.98
C ASN A 142 -15.43 11.66 30.42
N TRP A 143 -14.45 11.92 29.57
CA TRP A 143 -13.03 11.82 29.85
C TRP A 143 -12.37 13.20 29.69
N ASN A 144 -11.89 13.77 30.79
CA ASN A 144 -11.23 15.08 30.82
C ASN A 144 -12.01 16.21 30.11
N GLY A 145 -13.34 16.24 30.28
CA GLY A 145 -14.23 17.25 29.69
C GLY A 145 -14.71 16.92 28.28
N LYS A 146 -14.31 15.79 27.69
CA LYS A 146 -14.73 15.34 26.36
C LYS A 146 -15.61 14.11 26.43
N VAL A 147 -16.63 14.03 25.57
CA VAL A 147 -17.41 12.79 25.40
C VAL A 147 -16.52 11.78 24.68
N ALA A 148 -16.36 10.59 25.27
CA ALA A 148 -15.55 9.52 24.73
C ALA A 148 -16.16 8.14 25.06
N ASP A 149 -15.83 7.15 24.23
CA ASP A 149 -16.18 5.76 24.46
C ASP A 149 -15.13 5.12 25.38
N ILE A 150 -15.47 4.91 26.66
CA ILE A 150 -14.57 4.36 27.66
C ILE A 150 -14.61 2.84 27.58
N VAL A 151 -13.45 2.25 27.32
CA VAL A 151 -13.29 0.79 27.25
C VAL A 151 -13.38 0.18 28.65
N GLN A 152 -14.15 -0.91 28.75
CA GLN A 152 -14.48 -1.56 30.01
C GLN A 152 -13.46 -2.65 30.39
N GLU A 153 -13.57 -3.14 31.63
CA GLU A 153 -12.65 -4.12 32.22
C GLU A 153 -12.61 -5.46 31.46
N ASP A 154 -13.62 -5.80 30.67
CA ASP A 154 -13.74 -7.04 29.92
C ASP A 154 -12.90 -7.04 28.62
N PHE A 155 -12.20 -5.95 28.32
CA PHE A 155 -11.33 -5.84 27.16
C PHE A 155 -10.23 -6.90 27.14
N ASN A 156 -10.10 -7.58 26.01
CA ASN A 156 -9.01 -8.50 25.77
C ASN A 156 -8.26 -8.10 24.50
N LEU A 157 -6.99 -7.74 24.66
CA LEU A 157 -6.12 -7.43 23.54
C LEU A 157 -5.65 -8.71 22.89
N LYS A 158 -5.77 -8.79 21.57
CA LYS A 158 -5.30 -9.93 20.79
C LYS A 158 -3.90 -9.69 20.24
N THR A 159 -3.70 -8.60 19.51
CA THR A 159 -2.41 -8.25 18.89
C THR A 159 -2.44 -6.80 18.38
N PHE A 160 -1.31 -6.37 17.83
CA PHE A 160 -1.16 -5.12 17.09
C PHE A 160 -0.79 -5.44 15.63
N ASP A 161 -1.54 -4.88 14.68
CA ASP A 161 -1.34 -5.05 13.24
C ASP A 161 -0.75 -3.80 12.59
N PHE A 162 -0.25 -3.96 11.36
CA PHE A 162 0.26 -2.87 10.53
C PHE A 162 -0.78 -2.50 9.49
N VAL A 163 -1.20 -1.24 9.44
CA VAL A 163 -2.30 -0.78 8.58
C VAL A 163 -1.95 0.50 7.83
N ILE A 164 -2.56 0.68 6.67
CA ILE A 164 -2.52 1.93 5.90
C ILE A 164 -3.89 2.60 6.08
N GLY A 165 -3.98 3.75 6.76
CA GLY A 165 -5.29 4.36 7.11
C GLY A 165 -5.27 5.88 7.32
N GLN A 166 -6.44 6.54 7.38
CA GLN A 166 -6.54 8.01 7.47
C GLN A 166 -5.81 8.63 8.68
N SER A 167 -5.66 7.88 9.77
CA SER A 167 -4.90 8.28 10.95
C SER A 167 -3.38 8.16 10.77
N THR A 168 -2.87 7.67 9.63
CA THR A 168 -1.42 7.56 9.37
C THR A 168 -0.82 8.82 8.77
N LYS A 169 -1.58 9.92 8.64
CA LYS A 169 -1.07 11.22 8.16
C LYS A 169 0.14 11.71 8.97
N ASP A 170 0.10 11.48 10.28
CA ASP A 170 1.13 11.87 11.25
C ASP A 170 2.12 10.73 11.56
N ALA A 171 2.08 9.62 10.81
CA ALA A 171 3.08 8.57 10.94
C ALA A 171 4.38 9.01 10.25
N GLU A 172 5.49 8.94 10.98
CA GLU A 172 6.82 9.33 10.48
C GLU A 172 7.78 8.15 10.59
N VAL A 173 8.42 7.77 9.48
CA VAL A 173 9.53 6.81 9.53
C VAL A 173 10.77 7.58 9.96
N THR A 174 11.29 7.29 11.15
CA THR A 174 12.54 7.87 11.65
C THR A 174 13.72 6.98 11.25
N THR A 175 14.63 7.57 10.48
CA THR A 175 15.68 6.89 9.71
C THR A 175 16.81 6.27 10.57
N PHE A 176 17.51 5.32 9.94
CA PHE A 176 18.49 4.33 10.41
C PHE A 176 19.55 4.76 11.44
N THR A 177 19.80 3.88 12.42
CA THR A 177 21.09 3.78 13.12
C THR A 177 21.93 2.68 12.46
N GLU A 178 22.73 3.02 11.46
CA GLU A 178 23.84 2.14 11.05
C GLU A 178 24.94 2.22 12.10
N GLN A 179 25.06 1.18 12.94
CA GLN A 179 26.32 0.91 13.62
C GLN A 179 27.28 0.30 12.59
N ILE A 180 28.01 1.15 11.86
CA ILE A 180 29.19 0.73 11.13
C ILE A 180 30.25 0.37 12.17
N GLU A 181 30.32 -0.89 12.59
CA GLU A 181 31.57 -1.44 13.08
C GLU A 181 32.54 -1.44 11.90
N ILE A 182 33.37 -0.40 11.83
CA ILE A 182 34.61 -0.44 11.05
C ILE A 182 35.46 -1.52 11.71
N VAL A 183 35.33 -2.75 11.25
CA VAL A 183 36.35 -3.75 11.49
C VAL A 183 37.53 -3.29 10.65
N ASN A 184 38.47 -2.59 11.29
CA ASN A 184 39.77 -2.32 10.72
C ASN A 184 40.32 -3.66 10.26
N LEU A 185 40.38 -3.85 8.94
CA LEU A 185 41.07 -4.96 8.32
C LEU A 185 42.56 -4.73 8.63
N LEU A 186 42.99 -5.30 9.76
CA LEU A 186 44.38 -5.35 10.18
C LEU A 186 45.23 -5.79 8.98
N GLU A 187 46.25 -4.98 8.70
CA GLU A 187 47.34 -5.28 7.80
C GLU A 187 47.85 -6.69 8.09
N VAL A 188 47.64 -7.59 7.13
CA VAL A 188 48.24 -8.92 7.16
C VAL A 188 49.73 -8.73 6.86
N GLY A 189 50.53 -8.64 7.92
CA GLY A 189 51.97 -8.78 7.85
C GLY A 189 52.36 -10.12 7.21
N PRO A 190 53.54 -10.20 6.57
CA PRO A 190 53.93 -11.37 5.79
C PRO A 190 53.98 -12.61 6.68
N CYS A 191 53.22 -13.65 6.30
CA CYS A 191 53.26 -14.93 6.99
C CYS A 191 54.65 -15.57 6.82
N ALA A 192 55.47 -15.46 7.87
CA ALA A 192 56.66 -16.27 8.04
C ALA A 192 56.20 -17.71 8.32
N GLY A 193 56.12 -18.56 7.30
CA GLY A 193 55.80 -19.98 7.50
C GLY A 193 55.49 -20.81 6.26
N CYS A 194 55.11 -20.22 5.13
CA CYS A 194 54.75 -21.00 3.95
C CYS A 194 55.94 -21.10 2.97
N GLN A 195 56.90 -21.97 3.30
CA GLN A 195 57.79 -22.53 2.29
C GLN A 195 57.02 -23.56 1.46
N GLY A 196 56.72 -23.19 0.22
CA GLY A 196 56.36 -24.13 -0.83
C GLY A 196 54.91 -24.06 -1.28
N ILE A 197 54.76 -23.79 -2.59
CA ILE A 197 53.55 -23.90 -3.42
C ILE A 197 52.62 -22.67 -3.37
N CYS A 198 53.09 -21.55 -3.91
CA CYS A 198 52.26 -20.49 -4.48
C CYS A 198 53.06 -19.82 -5.62
N SER A 199 53.27 -20.55 -6.72
CA SER A 199 53.74 -19.97 -7.97
C SER A 199 52.66 -20.16 -9.02
N GLU A 200 51.84 -19.15 -9.22
CA GLU A 200 51.27 -18.82 -10.53
C GLU A 200 50.62 -17.43 -10.46
N THR A 201 51.44 -16.43 -10.78
CA THR A 201 51.01 -15.11 -11.19
C THR A 201 50.12 -15.23 -12.42
N THR A 202 48.84 -14.87 -12.32
CA THR A 202 48.03 -14.50 -13.48
C THR A 202 47.75 -13.00 -13.46
N ASN A 203 48.27 -12.34 -14.50
CA ASN A 203 48.06 -10.95 -14.86
C ASN A 203 46.56 -10.61 -14.96
N THR A 204 46.09 -9.62 -14.23
CA THR A 204 44.85 -8.90 -14.56
C THR A 204 45.18 -7.74 -15.50
N LYS A 205 45.18 -8.02 -16.82
CA LYS A 205 45.06 -6.96 -17.83
C LYS A 205 43.59 -6.51 -17.88
N GLY A 206 43.28 -5.46 -17.13
CA GLY A 206 42.02 -4.72 -17.25
C GLY A 206 42.07 -3.79 -18.45
N GLY A 207 41.41 -4.19 -19.53
CA GLY A 207 41.24 -3.42 -20.75
C GLY A 207 40.48 -4.27 -21.76
N GLN A 208 39.16 -4.28 -21.66
CA GLN A 208 38.31 -4.81 -22.72
C GLN A 208 37.58 -3.65 -23.39
N GLU A 209 37.75 -3.60 -24.71
CA GLU A 209 37.04 -2.72 -25.63
C GLU A 209 35.52 -2.92 -25.50
N PRO A 210 34.70 -1.89 -25.78
CA PRO A 210 33.25 -2.01 -25.76
C PRO A 210 32.81 -3.06 -26.79
N MET A 211 32.17 -4.14 -26.33
CA MET A 211 31.54 -5.13 -27.22
C MET A 211 30.36 -4.48 -27.94
N GLU A 212 30.50 -4.24 -29.23
CA GLU A 212 29.40 -3.85 -30.10
C GLU A 212 28.56 -5.07 -30.49
N ILE A 213 27.60 -5.46 -29.66
CA ILE A 213 26.54 -6.38 -30.07
C ILE A 213 25.46 -5.55 -30.77
N LYS A 214 25.45 -5.57 -32.11
CA LYS A 214 24.56 -4.74 -32.93
C LYS A 214 23.21 -5.41 -33.25
N THR A 215 23.08 -6.74 -33.07
CA THR A 215 21.86 -7.47 -33.42
C THR A 215 21.44 -8.51 -32.36
N LEU A 216 20.14 -8.77 -32.25
CA LEU A 216 19.53 -9.77 -31.35
C LEU A 216 19.96 -11.21 -31.66
N GLU A 217 20.40 -11.47 -32.90
CA GLU A 217 20.84 -12.78 -33.37
C GLU A 217 22.26 -13.10 -32.90
N ASP A 218 23.13 -12.09 -32.85
CA ASP A 218 24.48 -12.21 -32.30
C ASP A 218 24.44 -12.45 -30.77
N LEU A 219 23.48 -11.82 -30.07
CA LEU A 219 23.27 -12.03 -28.63
C LEU A 219 22.81 -13.46 -28.31
N LYS A 220 21.88 -14.01 -29.11
CA LYS A 220 21.40 -15.40 -28.98
C LYS A 220 22.50 -16.43 -29.25
N LYS A 221 23.42 -16.15 -30.17
CA LYS A 221 24.59 -16.99 -30.43
C LYS A 221 25.64 -16.92 -29.33
N ALA A 222 25.88 -15.73 -28.79
CA ALA A 222 26.91 -15.52 -27.77
C ALA A 222 26.49 -16.03 -26.38
N TYR A 223 25.21 -15.91 -26.02
CA TYR A 223 24.70 -16.28 -24.69
C TYR A 223 23.34 -17.00 -24.76
N PRO A 224 23.27 -18.21 -25.33
CA PRO A 224 22.03 -18.95 -25.50
C PRO A 224 21.33 -19.28 -24.17
N GLU A 225 22.09 -19.67 -23.14
CA GLU A 225 21.56 -19.99 -21.81
C GLU A 225 20.94 -18.77 -21.09
N LEU A 226 21.45 -17.57 -21.35
CA LEU A 226 20.91 -16.33 -20.77
C LEU A 226 19.59 -15.95 -21.45
N CYS A 227 19.52 -16.10 -22.77
CA CYS A 227 18.30 -15.86 -23.53
C CYS A 227 17.17 -16.84 -23.16
N GLU A 228 17.48 -18.12 -22.94
CA GLU A 228 16.49 -19.10 -22.47
C GLU A 228 15.97 -18.78 -21.06
N LYS A 229 16.85 -18.36 -20.14
CA LYS A 229 16.42 -17.95 -18.80
C LYS A 229 15.53 -16.71 -18.82
N LEU A 230 15.87 -15.70 -19.63
CA LEU A 230 15.04 -14.50 -19.79
C LEU A 230 13.69 -14.83 -20.46
N ALA A 231 13.67 -15.74 -21.43
CA ALA A 231 12.44 -16.21 -22.05
C ALA A 231 11.56 -16.99 -21.06
N ALA A 232 12.15 -17.88 -20.26
CA ALA A 232 11.45 -18.63 -19.22
C ALA A 232 10.88 -17.70 -18.14
N GLU A 233 11.66 -16.70 -17.72
CA GLU A 233 11.22 -15.68 -16.76
C GLU A 233 10.05 -14.85 -17.33
N ALA A 234 10.14 -14.41 -18.59
CA ALA A 234 9.07 -13.67 -19.26
C ALA A 234 7.78 -14.51 -19.42
N VAL A 235 7.90 -15.80 -19.74
CA VAL A 235 6.76 -16.72 -19.81
C VAL A 235 6.13 -16.91 -18.43
N SER A 236 6.93 -17.12 -17.38
CA SER A 236 6.42 -17.28 -16.02
C SER A 236 5.72 -16.02 -15.49
N ALA A 237 6.22 -14.83 -15.87
CA ALA A 237 5.59 -13.57 -15.52
C ALA A 237 4.22 -13.42 -16.20
N ARG A 238 4.11 -13.78 -17.49
CA ARG A 238 2.84 -13.76 -18.23
C ARG A 238 1.86 -14.81 -17.74
N GLU A 239 2.31 -16.01 -17.39
CA GLU A 239 1.47 -17.04 -16.78
C GLU A 239 0.91 -16.59 -15.44
N LYS A 240 1.70 -15.87 -14.63
CA LYS A 240 1.23 -15.30 -13.36
C LYS A 240 0.18 -14.21 -13.59
N GLU A 241 0.41 -13.29 -14.53
CA GLU A 241 -0.57 -12.26 -14.89
C GLU A 241 -1.89 -12.87 -15.37
N ILE A 242 -1.84 -13.87 -16.26
CA ILE A 242 -3.03 -14.55 -16.79
C ILE A 242 -3.76 -15.30 -15.67
N ARG A 243 -3.05 -15.94 -14.75
CA ARG A 243 -3.66 -16.62 -13.61
C ARG A 243 -4.39 -15.65 -12.69
N GLU A 244 -3.76 -14.51 -12.38
CA GLU A 244 -4.38 -13.49 -11.52
C GLU A 244 -5.61 -12.84 -12.18
N THR A 245 -5.62 -12.63 -13.50
CA THR A 245 -6.81 -12.11 -14.19
C THR A 245 -7.92 -13.15 -14.25
N MET A 246 -7.60 -14.41 -14.55
CA MET A 246 -8.57 -15.51 -14.55
C MET A 246 -9.18 -15.76 -13.16
N GLU A 247 -8.39 -15.69 -12.09
CA GLU A 247 -8.89 -15.81 -10.71
C GLU A 247 -9.87 -14.68 -10.37
N LYS A 248 -9.54 -13.43 -10.70
CA LYS A 248 -10.45 -12.29 -10.50
C LYS A 248 -11.75 -12.42 -11.30
N GLU A 249 -11.67 -12.86 -12.55
CA GLU A 249 -12.86 -13.09 -13.37
C GLU A 249 -13.72 -14.24 -12.86
N PHE A 250 -13.09 -15.31 -12.35
CA PHE A 250 -13.78 -16.44 -11.75
C PHE A 250 -14.49 -16.03 -10.45
N ASP A 251 -13.80 -15.36 -9.54
CA ASP A 251 -14.36 -14.88 -8.28
C ASP A 251 -15.54 -13.94 -8.53
N ALA A 252 -15.43 -13.03 -9.50
CA ALA A 252 -16.51 -12.13 -9.87
C ALA A 252 -17.74 -12.85 -10.44
N ARG A 253 -17.55 -13.95 -11.19
CA ARG A 253 -18.66 -14.78 -11.69
C ARG A 253 -19.30 -15.58 -10.58
N VAL A 254 -18.50 -16.19 -9.71
CA VAL A 254 -19.00 -16.96 -8.56
C VAL A 254 -19.81 -16.06 -7.63
N LEU A 255 -19.32 -14.85 -7.32
CA LEU A 255 -20.02 -13.91 -6.44
C LEU A 255 -21.41 -13.55 -6.99
N LYS A 256 -21.49 -13.20 -8.28
CA LYS A 256 -22.78 -12.89 -8.94
C LYS A 256 -23.75 -14.06 -8.91
N GLU A 257 -23.25 -15.27 -9.12
CA GLU A 257 -24.11 -16.45 -9.15
C GLU A 257 -24.56 -16.88 -7.74
N VAL A 258 -23.70 -16.72 -6.73
CA VAL A 258 -24.05 -16.93 -5.32
C VAL A 258 -25.08 -15.90 -4.86
N GLU A 259 -24.93 -14.62 -5.21
CA GLU A 259 -25.91 -13.57 -4.91
C GLU A 259 -27.27 -13.88 -5.56
N ALA A 260 -27.29 -14.26 -6.84
CA ALA A 260 -28.50 -14.62 -7.56
C ALA A 260 -29.21 -15.83 -6.90
N LYS A 261 -28.48 -16.91 -6.60
CA LYS A 261 -29.03 -18.10 -5.93
C LYS A 261 -29.47 -17.79 -4.51
N SER A 262 -28.77 -16.93 -3.79
CA SER A 262 -29.15 -16.48 -2.44
C SER A 262 -30.49 -15.75 -2.46
N GLU A 263 -30.70 -14.83 -3.41
CA GLU A 263 -31.98 -14.11 -3.54
C GLU A 263 -33.14 -15.03 -3.96
N GLU A 264 -32.87 -16.00 -4.84
CA GLU A 264 -33.85 -17.03 -5.20
C GLU A 264 -34.22 -17.90 -3.99
N LEU A 265 -33.24 -18.34 -3.20
CA LEU A 265 -33.47 -19.13 -2.00
C LEU A 265 -34.23 -18.35 -0.93
N LYS A 266 -33.90 -17.06 -0.72
CA LYS A 266 -34.63 -16.20 0.23
C LYS A 266 -36.10 -16.08 -0.14
N LYS A 267 -36.41 -15.88 -1.42
CA LYS A 267 -37.81 -15.80 -1.89
C LYS A 267 -38.53 -17.12 -1.68
N ALA A 268 -37.91 -18.25 -2.03
CA ALA A 268 -38.47 -19.58 -1.82
C ALA A 268 -38.74 -19.85 -0.32
N VAL A 269 -37.79 -19.56 0.56
CA VAL A 269 -37.94 -19.73 2.02
C VAL A 269 -39.05 -18.85 2.57
N ILE A 270 -39.19 -17.60 2.10
CA ILE A 270 -40.30 -16.72 2.52
C ILE A 270 -41.65 -17.27 2.07
N GLU A 271 -41.75 -17.81 0.85
CA GLU A 271 -42.98 -18.43 0.36
C GLU A 271 -43.32 -19.71 1.14
N GLU A 272 -42.33 -20.55 1.47
CA GLU A 272 -42.51 -21.73 2.30
C GLU A 272 -42.97 -21.37 3.72
N ILE A 273 -42.38 -20.35 4.35
CA ILE A 273 -42.78 -19.86 5.68
C ILE A 273 -44.21 -19.31 5.62
N ARG A 274 -44.59 -18.55 4.59
CA ARG A 274 -45.97 -18.06 4.40
C ARG A 274 -46.97 -19.18 4.11
N ALA A 275 -46.53 -20.23 3.43
CA ALA A 275 -47.35 -21.39 3.12
C ALA A 275 -47.52 -22.32 4.33
N SER A 276 -46.61 -22.27 5.31
CA SER A 276 -46.64 -23.10 6.51
C SER A 276 -47.95 -22.93 7.29
N ASP A 277 -48.48 -24.05 7.77
CA ASP A 277 -49.74 -24.09 8.51
C ASP A 277 -49.63 -23.37 9.86
N GLU A 278 -48.43 -23.30 10.43
CA GLU A 278 -48.12 -22.54 11.65
C GLU A 278 -48.25 -21.03 11.43
N PHE A 279 -47.73 -20.50 10.32
CA PHE A 279 -47.85 -19.08 10.01
C PHE A 279 -49.30 -18.69 9.70
N LYS A 280 -50.03 -19.54 8.97
CA LYS A 280 -51.46 -19.32 8.70
C LYS A 280 -52.31 -19.40 9.97
N GLY A 281 -52.04 -20.36 10.84
CA GLY A 281 -52.70 -20.49 12.15
C GLY A 281 -52.40 -19.31 13.07
N MET A 282 -51.17 -18.80 13.04
CA MET A 282 -50.78 -17.61 13.80
C MET A 282 -51.42 -16.33 13.22
N ALA A 283 -51.49 -16.21 11.89
CA ALA A 283 -52.17 -15.10 11.23
C ALA A 283 -53.69 -15.11 11.48
N SER A 284 -54.33 -16.28 11.45
CA SER A 284 -55.76 -16.41 11.74
C SER A 284 -56.07 -16.14 13.21
N THR A 285 -55.25 -16.65 14.14
CA THR A 285 -55.41 -16.35 15.58
C THR A 285 -55.17 -14.88 15.89
N LEU A 286 -54.19 -14.23 15.26
CA LEU A 286 -54.01 -12.78 15.37
C LEU A 286 -55.21 -12.00 14.82
N THR A 287 -55.81 -12.47 13.72
CA THR A 287 -57.02 -11.85 13.14
C THR A 287 -58.24 -12.04 14.04
N GLU A 288 -58.34 -13.19 14.70
CA GLU A 288 -59.40 -13.48 15.68
C GLU A 288 -59.22 -12.69 16.97
N ILE A 289 -57.99 -12.58 17.48
CA ILE A 289 -57.64 -11.73 18.61
C ILE A 289 -57.96 -10.27 18.27
N ALA A 290 -57.61 -9.80 17.07
CA ALA A 290 -57.93 -8.44 16.62
C ALA A 290 -59.46 -8.19 16.61
N LYS A 291 -60.26 -9.17 16.18
CA LYS A 291 -61.74 -9.08 16.22
C LYS A 291 -62.31 -9.14 17.64
N LEU A 292 -61.69 -9.90 18.53
CA LEU A 292 -62.10 -10.02 19.94
C LEU A 292 -61.72 -8.80 20.77
N VAL A 293 -60.63 -8.12 20.41
CA VAL A 293 -60.16 -6.88 21.03
C VAL A 293 -60.85 -5.64 20.44
N ALA A 294 -61.39 -5.74 19.21
CA ALA A 294 -62.15 -4.67 18.54
C ALA A 294 -63.25 -4.00 19.40
N PRO A 295 -64.10 -4.73 20.17
CA PRO A 295 -65.13 -4.12 21.01
C PRO A 295 -64.67 -3.66 22.40
N TYR A 296 -63.45 -4.02 22.84
CA TYR A 296 -62.85 -3.51 24.08
C TYR A 296 -61.97 -2.28 23.84
N LEU A 297 -61.85 -1.84 22.59
CA LEU A 297 -61.35 -0.52 22.22
C LEU A 297 -62.47 0.50 22.47
N PRO A 298 -62.20 1.62 23.17
CA PRO A 298 -63.24 2.52 23.63
C PRO A 298 -64.02 3.17 22.47
N GLU A 299 -65.36 2.95 22.45
CA GLU A 299 -66.33 3.67 21.62
C GLU A 299 -66.46 5.12 22.12
N GLY A 300 -65.50 5.97 21.75
CA GLY A 300 -65.41 7.35 22.23
C GLY A 300 -64.03 7.99 22.17
N THR A 301 -62.99 7.28 21.75
CA THR A 301 -61.81 7.88 21.14
C THR A 301 -62.02 7.90 19.62
N THR A 302 -62.93 8.75 19.18
CA THR A 302 -62.71 9.55 17.98
C THR A 302 -61.61 10.55 18.33
N THR A 303 -60.41 10.03 18.40
CA THR A 303 -59.16 10.74 18.24
C THR A 303 -58.47 9.81 17.22
N GLU A 304 -58.08 10.26 16.03
CA GLU A 304 -57.09 11.35 15.93
C GLU A 304 -56.17 11.29 17.16
N ASP A 305 -55.73 10.08 17.56
CA ASP A 305 -54.63 9.94 18.48
C ASP A 305 -53.48 10.49 17.64
N ASP A 306 -53.10 11.74 17.93
CA ASP A 306 -52.06 12.50 17.23
C ASP A 306 -50.94 11.53 16.82
N GLY A 307 -50.55 10.62 17.70
CA GLY A 307 -49.58 9.57 17.43
C GLY A 307 -49.82 8.69 16.21
N THR A 308 -51.00 8.14 15.93
CA THR A 308 -51.20 7.13 14.85
C THR A 308 -51.33 7.71 13.44
N GLU A 309 -52.06 8.83 13.26
CA GLU A 309 -52.05 9.53 11.97
C GLU A 309 -50.69 10.20 11.73
N GLU A 310 -50.04 10.73 12.78
CA GLU A 310 -48.71 11.32 12.68
C GLU A 310 -47.65 10.22 12.45
N LEU A 311 -47.81 9.01 13.00
CA LEU A 311 -46.98 7.84 12.66
C LEU A 311 -47.22 7.35 11.23
N GLU A 312 -48.47 7.29 10.76
CA GLU A 312 -48.77 6.91 9.37
C GLU A 312 -48.24 7.96 8.39
N GLN A 313 -48.40 9.25 8.68
CA GLN A 313 -47.81 10.34 7.91
C GLN A 313 -46.29 10.30 7.95
N GLN A 314 -45.66 10.02 9.10
CA GLN A 314 -44.21 9.87 9.21
C GLN A 314 -43.71 8.64 8.45
N VAL A 315 -44.45 7.52 8.47
CA VAL A 315 -44.11 6.31 7.70
C VAL A 315 -44.24 6.57 6.20
N GLU A 316 -45.27 7.29 5.77
CA GLU A 316 -45.44 7.68 4.37
C GLU A 316 -44.36 8.70 3.94
N GLU A 317 -44.01 9.64 4.80
CA GLU A 317 -42.92 10.61 4.58
C GLU A 317 -41.55 9.91 4.54
N LEU A 318 -41.30 8.96 5.44
CA LEU A 318 -40.08 8.14 5.45
C LEU A 318 -40.02 7.23 4.22
N ALA A 319 -41.13 6.62 3.81
CA ALA A 319 -41.21 5.83 2.59
C ALA A 319 -40.92 6.70 1.35
N GLY A 320 -41.47 7.92 1.30
CA GLY A 320 -41.17 8.90 0.27
C GLY A 320 -39.69 9.29 0.25
N LYS A 321 -39.10 9.57 1.41
CA LYS A 321 -37.66 9.86 1.56
C LYS A 321 -36.78 8.69 1.13
N VAL A 322 -37.16 7.46 1.47
CA VAL A 322 -36.45 6.25 1.04
C VAL A 322 -36.50 6.12 -0.49
N MET A 323 -37.65 6.31 -1.11
CA MET A 323 -37.75 6.30 -2.58
C MET A 323 -36.89 7.39 -3.23
N VAL A 324 -36.88 8.61 -2.69
CA VAL A 324 -36.00 9.68 -3.17
C VAL A 324 -34.53 9.28 -3.03
N LEU A 325 -34.11 8.81 -1.85
CA LEU A 325 -32.75 8.36 -1.60
C LEU A 325 -32.35 7.18 -2.50
N GLU A 326 -33.26 6.27 -2.83
CA GLU A 326 -33.00 5.18 -3.78
C GLU A 326 -32.76 5.72 -5.19
N THR A 327 -33.56 6.70 -5.64
CA THR A 327 -33.34 7.35 -6.94
C THR A 327 -32.03 8.15 -6.98
N GLU A 328 -31.69 8.85 -5.90
CA GLU A 328 -30.42 9.57 -5.77
C GLU A 328 -29.23 8.61 -5.74
N ASN A 329 -29.31 7.51 -4.99
CA ASN A 329 -28.27 6.48 -4.97
C ASN A 329 -28.07 5.85 -6.35
N LYS A 330 -29.16 5.60 -7.09
CA LYS A 330 -29.07 5.12 -8.47
C LYS A 330 -28.38 6.14 -9.37
N ALA A 331 -28.76 7.42 -9.28
CA ALA A 331 -28.14 8.49 -10.06
C ALA A 331 -26.65 8.69 -9.73
N LEU A 332 -26.28 8.65 -8.44
CA LEU A 332 -24.90 8.72 -7.97
C LEU A 332 -24.08 7.52 -8.47
N LYS A 333 -24.65 6.32 -8.46
CA LYS A 333 -23.99 5.12 -8.98
C LYS A 333 -23.72 5.23 -10.48
N GLU A 334 -24.70 5.71 -11.25
CA GLU A 334 -24.51 5.97 -12.69
C GLU A 334 -23.46 7.07 -12.95
N GLN A 335 -23.41 8.11 -12.11
CA GLN A 335 -22.38 9.14 -12.19
C GLN A 335 -20.99 8.56 -11.89
N MET A 336 -20.85 7.78 -10.82
CA MET A 336 -19.59 7.12 -10.49
C MET A 336 -19.12 6.19 -11.61
N ASP A 337 -20.03 5.45 -12.25
CA ASP A 337 -19.66 4.56 -13.37
C ASP A 337 -19.22 5.36 -14.61
N ARG A 338 -19.80 6.54 -14.88
CA ARG A 338 -19.31 7.45 -15.92
C ARG A 338 -17.92 7.99 -15.60
N GLU A 339 -17.70 8.49 -14.39
CA GLU A 339 -16.40 9.03 -13.95
C GLU A 339 -15.30 7.95 -13.95
N LYS A 340 -15.63 6.71 -13.56
CA LYS A 340 -14.72 5.57 -13.64
C LYS A 340 -14.31 5.26 -15.08
N LYS A 341 -15.24 5.28 -16.03
CA LYS A 341 -14.94 5.07 -17.45
C LYS A 341 -14.02 6.16 -17.99
N GLU A 342 -14.31 7.42 -17.69
CA GLU A 342 -13.44 8.54 -18.09
C GLU A 342 -12.05 8.47 -17.45
N ALA A 343 -11.94 8.03 -16.20
CA ALA A 343 -10.66 7.87 -15.52
C ALA A 343 -9.84 6.72 -16.14
N GLU A 344 -10.48 5.60 -16.47
CA GLU A 344 -9.84 4.47 -17.14
C GLU A 344 -9.36 4.84 -18.56
N GLU A 345 -10.18 5.56 -19.33
CA GLU A 345 -9.78 6.08 -20.64
C GLU A 345 -8.59 7.04 -20.54
N LYS A 346 -8.59 7.98 -19.59
CA LYS A 346 -7.44 8.86 -19.33
C LYS A 346 -6.18 8.08 -18.97
N ARG A 347 -6.31 7.02 -18.17
CA ARG A 347 -5.19 6.15 -17.79
C ARG A 347 -4.63 5.40 -18.99
N GLN A 348 -5.50 4.88 -19.86
CA GLN A 348 -5.10 4.21 -21.11
C GLN A 348 -4.40 5.16 -22.07
N VAL A 349 -4.92 6.39 -22.22
CA VAL A 349 -4.30 7.45 -23.00
C VAL A 349 -2.90 7.80 -22.46
N ALA A 350 -2.77 8.02 -21.15
CA ALA A 350 -1.48 8.31 -20.52
C ALA A 350 -0.45 7.19 -20.74
N ARG A 351 -0.85 5.94 -20.52
CA ARG A 351 0.00 4.77 -20.78
C ARG A 351 0.43 4.68 -22.23
N LYS A 352 -0.48 4.91 -23.18
CA LYS A 352 -0.16 4.90 -24.62
C LYS A 352 0.81 6.01 -24.98
N ILE A 353 0.65 7.21 -24.41
CA ILE A 353 1.58 8.33 -24.61
C ILE A 353 2.98 7.95 -24.11
N GLU A 354 3.10 7.35 -22.93
CA GLU A 354 4.39 6.87 -22.40
C GLU A 354 5.02 5.80 -23.31
N GLU A 355 4.26 4.78 -23.71
CA GLU A 355 4.73 3.71 -24.61
C GLU A 355 5.24 4.26 -25.94
N VAL A 356 4.52 5.23 -26.51
CA VAL A 356 4.83 5.79 -27.82
C VAL A 356 5.95 6.83 -27.77
N THR A 357 6.18 7.47 -26.62
CA THR A 357 7.24 8.47 -26.42
C THR A 357 8.54 7.87 -25.89
N ALA A 358 8.50 6.66 -25.32
CA ALA A 358 9.67 5.91 -24.89
C ALA A 358 10.61 5.62 -26.07
N GLY A 359 11.87 6.07 -25.96
CA GLY A 359 12.92 5.79 -26.94
C GLY A 359 13.00 6.75 -28.15
N LYS A 360 12.14 7.77 -28.24
CA LYS A 360 12.21 8.78 -29.32
C LYS A 360 13.15 9.94 -28.98
N LYS A 361 13.92 10.40 -29.98
CA LYS A 361 14.90 11.51 -29.84
C LYS A 361 14.30 12.82 -29.30
N HIS A 362 12.99 13.03 -29.48
CA HIS A 362 12.25 14.21 -29.00
C HIS A 362 11.09 13.87 -28.05
N GLY A 363 11.21 12.78 -27.27
CA GLY A 363 10.15 12.28 -26.39
C GLY A 363 9.52 13.35 -25.47
N LYS A 364 10.34 14.25 -24.88
CA LYS A 364 9.83 15.32 -23.99
C LYS A 364 8.87 16.30 -24.70
N LEU A 365 9.16 16.66 -25.95
CA LEU A 365 8.31 17.57 -26.74
C LEU A 365 7.03 16.87 -27.22
N LEU A 366 7.12 15.57 -27.51
CA LEU A 366 5.96 14.76 -27.89
C LEU A 366 5.00 14.58 -26.72
N VAL A 367 5.50 14.36 -25.49
CA VAL A 367 4.66 14.28 -24.29
C VAL A 367 3.87 15.57 -24.07
N GLU A 368 4.52 16.73 -24.20
CA GLU A 368 3.85 18.03 -24.01
C GLU A 368 2.73 18.25 -25.03
N ARG A 369 2.95 17.90 -26.31
CA ARG A 369 1.91 18.06 -27.35
C ARG A 369 0.79 17.02 -27.30
N LEU A 370 1.12 15.77 -26.93
CA LEU A 370 0.16 14.67 -26.81
C LEU A 370 -0.65 14.71 -25.51
N SER A 371 -0.21 15.45 -24.49
CA SER A 371 -0.93 15.62 -23.22
C SER A 371 -2.34 16.22 -23.36
N SER A 372 -2.63 16.87 -24.50
CA SER A 372 -3.94 17.48 -24.79
C SER A 372 -4.96 16.54 -25.45
N CYS A 373 -4.57 15.30 -25.78
CA CYS A 373 -5.44 14.30 -26.39
C CYS A 373 -6.37 13.66 -25.36
N LYS A 374 -7.64 13.43 -25.74
CA LYS A 374 -8.65 12.84 -24.84
C LYS A 374 -8.87 11.35 -25.08
N THR A 375 -8.60 10.86 -26.28
CA THR A 375 -8.80 9.46 -26.67
C THR A 375 -7.53 8.84 -27.25
N VAL A 376 -7.45 7.51 -27.21
CA VAL A 376 -6.29 6.76 -27.74
C VAL A 376 -6.13 6.97 -29.25
N GLU A 377 -7.24 7.05 -29.99
CA GLU A 377 -7.22 7.30 -31.44
C GLU A 377 -6.71 8.70 -31.80
N GLU A 378 -7.01 9.71 -30.97
CA GLU A 378 -6.48 11.06 -31.16
C GLU A 378 -4.97 11.11 -30.94
N VAL A 379 -4.45 10.36 -29.95
CA VAL A 379 -3.01 10.26 -29.70
C VAL A 379 -2.28 9.71 -30.92
N GLU A 380 -2.80 8.64 -31.53
CA GLU A 380 -2.16 8.01 -32.70
C GLU A 380 -2.17 8.90 -33.94
N LYS A 381 -3.28 9.61 -34.20
CA LYS A 381 -3.35 10.57 -35.32
C LYS A 381 -2.38 11.73 -35.13
N ARG A 382 -2.36 12.33 -33.94
CA ARG A 382 -1.45 13.44 -33.65
C ARG A 382 0.00 13.03 -33.64
N LEU A 383 0.30 11.80 -33.22
CA LEU A 383 1.65 11.27 -33.30
C LEU A 383 2.19 11.31 -34.73
N ILE A 384 1.39 10.85 -35.70
CA ILE A 384 1.79 10.80 -37.12
C ILE A 384 2.04 12.22 -37.65
N GLU A 385 1.18 13.17 -37.30
CA GLU A 385 1.34 14.58 -37.68
C GLU A 385 2.61 15.20 -37.08
N GLU A 386 2.86 14.95 -35.80
CA GLU A 386 4.03 15.47 -35.09
C GLU A 386 5.33 14.82 -35.58
N GLU A 387 5.34 13.52 -35.89
CA GLU A 387 6.49 12.84 -36.49
C GLU A 387 6.79 13.38 -37.89
N ALA A 388 5.76 13.63 -38.71
CA ALA A 388 5.92 14.27 -40.01
C ALA A 388 6.45 15.71 -39.88
N PHE A 389 5.98 16.45 -38.88
CA PHE A 389 6.45 17.81 -38.57
C PHE A 389 7.92 17.82 -38.12
N ILE A 390 8.29 16.93 -37.20
CA ILE A 390 9.67 16.77 -36.73
C ILE A 390 10.58 16.39 -37.90
N LYS A 391 10.15 15.47 -38.77
CA LYS A 391 10.90 15.06 -39.97
C LYS A 391 11.13 16.24 -40.93
N LYS A 392 10.15 17.14 -41.07
CA LYS A 392 10.27 18.35 -41.88
C LYS A 392 11.23 19.39 -41.28
N LEU A 393 11.28 19.50 -39.95
CA LEU A 393 12.14 20.45 -39.24
C LEU A 393 13.61 20.03 -39.20
N ILE A 394 13.88 18.74 -39.01
CA ILE A 394 15.25 18.23 -38.89
C ILE A 394 15.95 18.21 -40.25
N GLY A 395 15.20 18.12 -41.34
CA GLY A 395 15.77 17.92 -42.68
C GLY A 395 16.45 16.55 -42.78
N GLU A 396 16.57 16.02 -44.00
CA GLU A 396 17.37 14.80 -44.21
C GLU A 396 18.86 15.15 -44.09
N GLY A 397 19.37 15.16 -42.86
CA GLY A 397 20.78 15.36 -42.60
C GLY A 397 21.13 15.03 -41.16
N ASP A 398 22.00 14.05 -40.97
CA ASP A 398 22.66 13.83 -39.68
C ASP A 398 23.31 15.15 -39.21
N PRO A 399 23.34 15.41 -37.89
CA PRO A 399 24.04 16.58 -37.37
C PRO A 399 25.48 16.58 -37.91
N PRO A 400 26.03 17.75 -38.31
CA PRO A 400 27.41 17.81 -38.77
C PRO A 400 28.29 17.20 -37.69
N LEU A 401 29.17 16.28 -38.11
CA LEU A 401 30.12 15.55 -37.27
C LEU A 401 30.74 16.49 -36.22
N PRO A 402 31.00 16.01 -34.98
CA PRO A 402 31.65 16.83 -33.96
C PRO A 402 32.93 17.42 -34.56
N GLY A 403 32.99 18.75 -34.61
CA GLY A 403 34.11 19.46 -35.20
C GLY A 403 35.42 18.97 -34.60
N LYS A 404 36.46 18.81 -35.42
CA LYS A 404 37.83 18.46 -35.00
C LYS A 404 38.49 19.60 -34.21
N GLY A 405 37.82 20.15 -33.20
CA GLY A 405 38.42 21.06 -32.24
C GLY A 405 39.34 20.25 -31.35
N LYS A 406 40.65 20.31 -31.62
CA LYS A 406 41.63 19.88 -30.63
C LYS A 406 41.51 20.82 -29.43
N THR A 407 41.04 20.33 -28.29
CA THR A 407 41.28 20.98 -27.01
C THR A 407 42.76 20.82 -26.71
N LEU A 408 43.53 21.90 -26.84
CA LEU A 408 44.90 21.92 -26.34
C LEU A 408 44.81 21.89 -24.81
N ASN A 409 45.23 20.77 -24.24
CA ASN A 409 45.41 20.64 -22.80
C ASN A 409 46.63 21.49 -22.42
N GLU A 410 46.42 22.62 -21.72
CA GLU A 410 47.47 23.62 -21.42
C GLU A 410 48.61 23.10 -20.52
N ASN A 411 48.60 21.82 -20.13
CA ASN A 411 49.62 21.20 -19.27
C ASN A 411 50.51 20.15 -19.97
N GLN A 412 50.54 20.08 -21.30
CA GLN A 412 51.58 19.29 -21.99
C GLN A 412 52.71 20.20 -22.45
N THR A 413 53.79 20.22 -21.66
CA THR A 413 55.08 20.78 -22.04
C THR A 413 55.64 20.01 -23.23
N VAL A 414 55.51 20.59 -24.42
CA VAL A 414 56.27 20.18 -25.60
C VAL A 414 57.17 21.34 -25.96
N GLU A 415 58.42 21.27 -25.48
CA GLU A 415 59.46 22.26 -25.77
C GLU A 415 59.66 22.39 -27.28
N THR A 416 59.16 23.48 -27.86
CA THR A 416 59.52 23.91 -29.22
C THR A 416 59.82 25.40 -29.21
N GLU A 417 60.63 25.87 -30.16
CA GLU A 417 61.16 27.23 -30.24
C GLU A 417 60.09 28.34 -30.20
N ALA A 418 58.83 28.01 -30.50
CA ALA A 418 57.67 28.91 -30.36
C ALA A 418 57.37 29.33 -28.90
N ASP A 419 57.82 28.56 -27.90
CA ASP A 419 57.63 28.87 -26.49
C ASP A 419 58.55 29.99 -25.99
N ALA A 420 59.70 30.23 -26.63
CA ALA A 420 60.60 31.32 -26.25
C ALA A 420 59.99 32.70 -26.56
N GLU A 421 59.33 32.83 -27.72
CA GLU A 421 58.62 34.04 -28.14
C GLU A 421 57.42 34.32 -27.22
N ARG A 422 56.64 33.27 -26.89
CA ARG A 422 55.49 33.35 -25.99
C ARG A 422 55.87 33.68 -24.55
N THR A 423 56.97 33.10 -24.05
CA THR A 423 57.50 33.39 -22.71
C THR A 423 58.01 34.82 -22.61
N ARG A 424 58.63 35.34 -23.68
CA ARG A 424 59.07 36.73 -23.77
C ARG A 424 57.88 37.70 -23.75
N GLN A 425 56.81 37.38 -24.49
CA GLN A 425 55.59 38.18 -24.50
C GLN A 425 54.84 38.15 -23.16
N ARG A 426 54.81 37.02 -22.45
CA ARG A 426 54.20 36.92 -21.11
C ARG A 426 54.96 37.73 -20.05
N LYS A 427 56.30 37.70 -20.08
CA LYS A 427 57.14 38.55 -19.22
C LYS A 427 56.95 40.04 -19.49
N LEU A 428 56.79 40.43 -20.76
CA LEU A 428 56.47 41.81 -21.14
C LEU A 428 55.07 42.25 -20.68
N ALA A 429 54.12 41.31 -20.57
CA ALA A 429 52.78 41.54 -20.07
C ALA A 429 52.65 41.46 -18.53
N GLY A 430 53.74 41.21 -17.80
CA GLY A 430 53.75 41.20 -16.33
C GLY A 430 53.04 40.01 -15.67
N ILE A 431 52.80 38.93 -16.42
CA ILE A 431 52.23 37.68 -15.90
C ILE A 431 53.41 36.73 -15.65
N PRO A 432 53.59 36.20 -14.41
CA PRO A 432 54.73 35.36 -14.06
C PRO A 432 54.82 34.08 -14.90
#